data_AF-A0A9W7HUI4-F1
#
_entry.id   AF-A0A9W7HUI4-F1
#
_cell.length_a   1.000
_cell.length_b   1.000
_cell.length_c   1.000
_cell.angle_alpha   90.00
_cell.angle_beta   90.00
_cell.angle_gamma   90.00
#
_symmetry.space_group_name_H-M   'P 1'
#
loop_
_entity.id
_entity.type
_entity.pdbx_description
1 polymer ?
#
loop_
_entity_poly.entity_id
_entity_poly.type
_entity_poly.pdbx_seq_one_letter_code
_entity_poly.pdbx_strand_id
1 'polypeptide(L)'
;MATRFQFENSCEVGVFSKLTNAYCLVAIGGSENFYSAFESELADVIPVVKTSIAGTRIIGRLCAGNKNGLLVPHTTTDQELQHLRNSLPDQVVVQRIEEKLSALGNCIACNDHVALTHTDLDRETEEIIADVLGVEVFRQTIAGNILVGSYCAFSNRGGLVHPHTSIEDLDELSTLLQVPLVAGTINRGSEVIAAGMTVNDWTAFCGSDTTATELSVIESVFKLREAQPSAIVDEMRKSLIDNTLGHASNRARSPRKSFRFEAHWVLEEQTEDMIKTVWEMPGSVLQKRSTLGPKLLHWNKEHRATKHAIKEGLVSRLSELISSAPDDDNLQELIEVKLGLNLEADKEELFWEQRARSNWLSHGDMNTSFPTNLPPIERKTIMSRAYWMMKETGSHQNMVCCIWHLLTLLIFLRLHHLLMPQTSLQTSNQKFQAQQMIL
;
A
#
# COMPACT_ATOMS: atom_id res chain seq x y z
N MET A 1 11.82 -5.46 -1.56
CA MET A 1 10.33 -5.46 -1.59
C MET A 1 9.86 -4.10 -2.10
N ALA A 2 8.65 -4.00 -2.66
CA ALA A 2 8.09 -2.70 -3.03
C ALA A 2 7.33 -2.08 -1.85
N THR A 3 7.75 -0.90 -1.40
CA THR A 3 7.18 -0.20 -0.23
C THR A 3 6.33 0.99 -0.68
N ARG A 4 5.11 1.07 -0.13
CA ARG A 4 4.15 2.15 -0.42
C ARG A 4 4.22 3.24 0.64
N PHE A 5 4.25 4.49 0.21
CA PHE A 5 4.15 5.65 1.11
C PHE A 5 3.84 6.92 0.31
N GLN A 6 3.63 8.02 1.02
CA GLN A 6 3.29 9.32 0.45
C GLN A 6 4.22 10.39 1.02
N PHE A 7 4.56 11.38 0.18
CA PHE A 7 5.23 12.59 0.64
C PHE A 7 4.16 13.64 0.97
N GLU A 8 4.01 13.97 2.25
CA GLU A 8 2.91 14.81 2.74
C GLU A 8 1.54 14.24 2.30
N ASN A 9 0.93 14.82 1.27
CA ASN A 9 -0.34 14.40 0.66
C ASN A 9 -0.19 14.00 -0.82
N SER A 10 1.04 13.87 -1.33
CA SER A 10 1.33 13.49 -2.71
C SER A 10 1.81 12.04 -2.80
N CYS A 11 1.25 11.31 -3.77
CA CYS A 11 1.65 9.95 -4.13
C CYS A 11 2.85 9.92 -5.10
N GLU A 12 3.37 11.07 -5.51
CA GLU A 12 4.47 11.19 -6.47
C GLU A 12 5.84 11.14 -5.77
N VAL A 13 6.16 9.98 -5.21
CA VAL A 13 7.39 9.76 -4.43
C VAL A 13 8.67 10.08 -5.22
N GLY A 14 8.69 9.78 -6.52
CA GLY A 14 9.85 10.02 -7.39
C GLY A 14 10.06 11.46 -7.80
N VAL A 15 9.15 12.37 -7.45
CA VAL A 15 9.40 13.81 -7.55
C VAL A 15 10.29 14.30 -6.40
N PHE A 16 10.11 13.74 -5.21
CA PHE A 16 10.76 14.18 -3.97
C PHE A 16 11.95 13.33 -3.56
N SER A 17 12.24 12.27 -4.29
CA SER A 17 13.35 11.36 -4.00
C SER A 17 14.07 10.95 -5.27
N LYS A 18 15.37 10.65 -5.13
CA LYS A 18 16.16 9.99 -6.17
C LYS A 18 16.88 8.81 -5.54
N LEU A 19 16.61 7.62 -6.07
CA LEU A 19 17.24 6.39 -5.59
C LEU A 19 18.25 5.90 -6.63
N THR A 20 19.42 5.51 -6.17
CA THR A 20 20.46 4.84 -6.96
C THR A 20 20.97 3.63 -6.18
N ASN A 21 21.90 2.88 -6.78
CA ASN A 21 22.58 1.78 -6.11
C ASN A 21 23.63 2.22 -5.07
N ALA A 22 24.09 3.48 -5.10
CA ALA A 22 25.14 3.95 -4.18
C ALA A 22 24.65 4.95 -3.13
N TYR A 23 23.61 5.73 -3.44
CA TYR A 23 23.09 6.77 -2.57
C TYR A 23 21.60 7.01 -2.81
N CYS A 24 20.93 7.56 -1.81
CA CYS A 24 19.56 8.02 -1.90
C CYS A 24 19.49 9.51 -1.56
N LEU A 25 18.87 10.30 -2.43
CA LEU A 25 18.57 11.71 -2.17
C LEU A 25 17.10 11.85 -1.80
N VAL A 26 16.84 12.62 -0.74
CA VAL A 26 15.50 12.85 -0.23
C VAL A 26 15.29 14.34 -0.01
N ALA A 27 14.11 14.84 -0.40
CA ALA A 27 13.77 16.25 -0.24
C ALA A 27 13.76 16.67 1.23
N ILE A 28 14.17 17.91 1.50
CA ILE A 28 13.97 18.55 2.81
C ILE A 28 12.50 18.89 3.04
N GLY A 29 12.08 18.89 4.31
CA GLY A 29 10.73 19.26 4.72
C GLY A 29 9.68 18.15 4.62
N GLY A 30 10.11 16.88 4.49
CA GLY A 30 9.22 15.73 4.60
C GLY A 30 8.82 15.44 6.05
N SER A 31 7.78 14.63 6.22
CA SER A 31 7.42 14.07 7.54
C SER A 31 8.44 13.01 7.98
N GLU A 32 8.57 12.79 9.29
CA GLU A 32 9.42 11.71 9.81
C GLU A 32 8.99 10.34 9.29
N ASN A 33 7.70 10.13 9.02
CA ASN A 33 7.19 8.91 8.39
C ASN A 33 7.82 8.67 7.01
N PHE A 34 8.03 9.73 6.23
CA PHE A 34 8.65 9.64 4.91
C PHE A 34 10.13 9.25 5.03
N TYR A 35 10.87 9.89 5.93
CA TYR A 35 12.28 9.55 6.16
C TYR A 35 12.44 8.15 6.75
N SER A 36 11.58 7.76 7.69
CA SER A 36 11.61 6.45 8.33
C SER A 36 11.42 5.31 7.32
N ALA A 37 10.60 5.50 6.29
CA ALA A 37 10.37 4.50 5.25
C ALA A 37 11.61 4.25 4.38
N PHE A 38 12.37 5.30 4.06
CA PHE A 38 13.65 5.14 3.36
C PHE A 38 14.73 4.59 4.31
N GLU A 39 14.85 5.17 5.50
CA GLU A 39 15.86 4.77 6.48
C GLU A 39 15.67 3.31 6.93
N SER A 40 14.43 2.81 7.06
CA SER A 40 14.18 1.42 7.45
C SER A 40 14.68 0.38 6.45
N GLU A 41 14.69 0.72 5.16
CA GLU A 41 15.09 -0.21 4.08
C GLU A 41 16.54 0.05 3.63
N LEU A 42 17.04 1.27 3.77
CA LEU A 42 18.29 1.72 3.16
C LEU A 42 19.41 2.05 4.13
N ALA A 43 19.12 2.38 5.40
CA ALA A 43 20.11 2.97 6.30
C ALA A 43 21.37 2.10 6.51
N ASP A 44 21.23 0.78 6.39
CA ASP A 44 22.34 -0.15 6.57
C ASP A 44 23.25 -0.27 5.32
N VAL A 45 22.76 0.14 4.14
CA VAL A 45 23.43 -0.14 2.85
C VAL A 45 23.85 1.14 2.11
N ILE A 46 22.99 2.15 2.06
CA ILE A 46 23.26 3.40 1.32
C ILE A 46 22.95 4.64 2.16
N PRO A 47 23.75 5.72 2.02
CA PRO A 47 23.47 6.98 2.69
C PRO A 47 22.19 7.62 2.14
N VAL A 48 21.29 7.99 3.06
CA VAL A 48 20.08 8.76 2.77
C VAL A 48 20.38 10.24 3.06
N VAL A 49 20.58 11.02 1.99
CA VAL A 49 20.99 12.43 2.07
C VAL A 49 19.77 13.33 1.91
N LYS A 50 19.52 14.16 2.94
CA LYS A 50 18.42 15.14 2.95
C LYS A 50 18.90 16.45 2.34
N THR A 51 18.40 16.82 1.16
CA THR A 51 18.88 18.01 0.43
C THR A 51 17.77 18.75 -0.29
N SER A 52 18.01 20.02 -0.58
CA SER A 52 17.31 20.76 -1.63
C SER A 52 18.20 20.85 -2.86
N ILE A 53 17.58 21.13 -4.01
CA ILE A 53 18.29 21.50 -5.24
C ILE A 53 17.67 22.79 -5.74
N ALA A 54 18.50 23.82 -5.94
CA ALA A 54 18.06 25.16 -6.32
C ALA A 54 17.03 25.77 -5.35
N GLY A 55 17.13 25.44 -4.05
CA GLY A 55 16.16 25.86 -3.04
C GLY A 55 14.77 25.22 -3.17
N THR A 56 14.62 24.19 -4.00
CA THR A 56 13.35 23.49 -4.22
C THR A 56 13.34 22.10 -3.58
N ARG A 57 12.13 21.55 -3.40
CA ARG A 57 11.88 20.21 -2.86
C ARG A 57 11.79 19.11 -3.93
N ILE A 58 11.78 19.48 -5.21
CA ILE A 58 11.54 18.55 -6.34
C ILE A 58 12.82 17.89 -6.84
N ILE A 59 13.61 17.34 -5.91
CA ILE A 59 14.96 16.87 -6.20
C ILE A 59 14.98 15.75 -7.26
N GLY A 60 14.01 14.83 -7.24
CA GLY A 60 14.01 13.67 -8.13
C GLY A 60 13.78 14.02 -9.60
N ARG A 61 13.16 15.18 -9.86
CA ARG A 61 12.93 15.73 -11.22
C ARG A 61 14.08 16.64 -11.68
N LEU A 62 14.82 17.23 -10.74
CA LEU A 62 15.92 18.12 -11.06
C LEU A 62 17.25 17.39 -11.23
N CYS A 63 17.43 16.23 -10.60
CA CYS A 63 18.67 15.45 -10.71
C CYS A 63 18.50 14.11 -11.42
N ALA A 64 19.58 13.68 -12.06
CA ALA A 64 19.76 12.36 -12.63
C ALA A 64 21.11 11.81 -12.16
N GLY A 65 21.21 10.50 -11.95
CA GLY A 65 22.44 9.92 -11.43
C GLY A 65 22.35 8.41 -11.29
N ASN A 66 23.52 7.80 -11.26
CA ASN A 66 23.73 6.37 -11.07
C ASN A 66 24.74 6.16 -9.93
N LYS A 67 25.30 4.95 -9.79
CA LYS A 67 26.29 4.72 -8.73
C LYS A 67 27.62 5.48 -8.90
N ASN A 68 27.94 5.92 -10.11
CA ASN A 68 29.22 6.55 -10.46
C ASN A 68 29.16 8.08 -10.39
N GLY A 69 28.00 8.67 -10.68
CA GLY A 69 27.89 10.12 -10.78
C GLY A 69 26.49 10.67 -10.52
N LEU A 70 26.46 11.94 -10.11
CA LEU A 70 25.25 12.72 -9.86
C LEU A 70 25.30 14.01 -10.68
N LEU A 71 24.27 14.22 -11.49
CA LEU A 71 24.07 15.40 -12.30
C LEU A 71 23.08 16.34 -11.62
N VAL A 72 23.50 17.59 -11.47
CA VAL A 72 22.69 18.66 -10.87
C VAL A 72 22.60 19.86 -11.82
N PRO A 73 21.48 20.60 -11.82
CA PRO A 73 21.30 21.74 -12.72
C PRO A 73 22.21 22.92 -12.31
N HIS A 74 22.48 23.82 -13.25
CA HIS A 74 23.27 25.04 -13.02
C HIS A 74 22.69 25.96 -11.93
N THR A 75 21.39 25.86 -11.63
CA THR A 75 20.71 26.64 -10.58
C THR A 75 21.02 26.16 -9.16
N THR A 76 21.74 25.06 -9.00
CA THR A 76 22.11 24.49 -7.70
C THR A 76 23.10 25.39 -6.97
N THR A 77 22.81 25.74 -5.72
CA THR A 77 23.67 26.63 -4.93
C THR A 77 24.99 25.96 -4.51
N ASP A 78 26.02 26.75 -4.20
CA ASP A 78 27.31 26.23 -3.71
C ASP A 78 27.19 25.53 -2.36
N GLN A 79 26.26 25.98 -1.52
CA GLN A 79 25.99 25.33 -0.23
C GLN A 79 25.39 23.93 -0.42
N GLU A 80 24.40 23.78 -1.31
CA GLU A 80 23.81 22.49 -1.65
C GLU A 80 24.84 21.55 -2.27
N LEU A 81 25.68 22.06 -3.17
CA LEU A 81 26.70 21.24 -3.81
C LEU A 81 27.77 20.78 -2.83
N GLN A 82 28.23 21.66 -1.93
CA GLN A 82 29.17 21.27 -0.87
C GLN A 82 28.55 20.23 0.07
N HIS A 83 27.27 20.40 0.41
CA HIS A 83 26.54 19.43 1.24
C HIS A 83 26.45 18.04 0.57
N LEU A 84 26.16 18.00 -0.73
CA LEU A 84 26.17 16.76 -1.52
C LEU A 84 27.56 16.12 -1.51
N ARG A 85 28.62 16.88 -1.81
CA ARG A 85 30.00 16.35 -1.80
C ARG A 85 30.43 15.80 -0.44
N ASN A 86 29.97 16.40 0.65
CA ASN A 86 30.31 15.93 2.00
C ASN A 86 29.52 14.67 2.41
N SER A 87 28.34 14.46 1.83
CA SER A 87 27.40 13.40 2.25
C SER A 87 27.43 12.18 1.34
N LEU A 88 27.81 12.35 0.07
CA LEU A 88 27.94 11.24 -0.88
C LEU A 88 29.30 10.55 -0.72
N PRO A 89 29.40 9.26 -1.07
CA PRO A 89 30.68 8.55 -1.11
C PRO A 89 31.65 9.18 -2.13
N ASP A 90 32.95 9.18 -1.82
CA ASP A 90 34.01 9.80 -2.64
C ASP A 90 34.08 9.27 -4.09
N GLN A 91 33.55 8.07 -4.33
CA GLN A 91 33.49 7.48 -5.67
C GLN A 91 32.47 8.18 -6.60
N VAL A 92 31.51 8.93 -6.05
CA VAL A 92 30.44 9.56 -6.82
C VAL A 92 30.87 10.95 -7.27
N VAL A 93 30.97 11.14 -8.58
CA VAL A 93 31.29 12.45 -9.16
C VAL A 93 30.04 13.33 -9.23
N VAL A 94 30.03 14.42 -8.46
CA VAL A 94 28.94 15.42 -8.49
C VAL A 94 29.32 16.55 -9.45
N GLN A 95 28.58 16.64 -10.57
CA GLN A 95 28.83 17.63 -11.62
C GLN A 95 27.61 18.53 -11.87
N ARG A 96 27.85 19.84 -11.99
CA ARG A 96 26.85 20.80 -12.48
C ARG A 96 26.83 20.80 -13.99
N ILE A 97 25.63 20.76 -14.54
CA ILE A 97 25.37 20.88 -15.97
C ILE A 97 24.70 22.22 -16.27
N GLU A 98 25.26 22.94 -17.24
CA GLU A 98 24.66 24.11 -17.87
C GLU A 98 23.86 23.67 -19.09
N GLU A 99 22.55 23.49 -18.90
CA GLU A 99 21.64 23.06 -19.96
C GLU A 99 20.39 23.94 -19.93
N LYS A 100 19.82 24.22 -21.11
CA LYS A 100 18.61 25.04 -21.24
C LYS A 100 17.39 24.31 -20.68
N LEU A 101 17.39 22.99 -20.81
CA LEU A 101 16.41 22.09 -20.20
C LEU A 101 16.78 21.86 -18.73
N SER A 102 16.30 22.73 -17.85
CA SER A 102 16.73 22.75 -16.43
C SER A 102 16.32 21.52 -15.61
N ALA A 103 15.37 20.71 -16.07
CA ALA A 103 14.86 19.54 -15.34
C ALA A 103 15.53 18.24 -15.82
N LEU A 104 16.80 18.02 -15.43
CA LEU A 104 17.60 16.88 -15.87
C LEU A 104 16.93 15.52 -15.57
N GLY A 105 16.20 15.40 -14.45
CA GLY A 105 15.49 14.18 -14.09
C GLY A 105 14.26 13.86 -14.95
N ASN A 106 13.73 14.83 -15.71
CA ASN A 106 12.68 14.57 -16.72
C ASN A 106 13.29 14.20 -18.08
N CYS A 107 14.45 14.76 -18.38
CA CYS A 107 15.12 14.59 -19.67
C CYS A 107 16.02 13.36 -19.72
N ILE A 108 16.44 12.82 -18.57
CA ILE A 108 17.43 11.75 -18.47
C ILE A 108 16.87 10.61 -17.61
N ALA A 109 16.89 9.41 -18.16
CA ALA A 109 16.63 8.16 -17.45
C ALA A 109 17.88 7.28 -17.55
N CYS A 110 18.43 6.79 -16.45
CA CYS A 110 19.73 6.10 -16.45
C CYS A 110 19.75 4.90 -15.51
N ASN A 111 20.52 3.88 -15.89
CA ASN A 111 20.99 2.82 -15.00
C ASN A 111 22.53 2.91 -14.89
N ASP A 112 23.20 1.84 -14.43
CA ASP A 112 24.65 1.83 -14.26
C ASP A 112 25.43 1.59 -15.57
N HIS A 113 24.75 1.30 -16.68
CA HIS A 113 25.35 0.87 -17.95
C HIS A 113 24.96 1.76 -19.14
N VAL A 114 23.72 2.23 -19.16
CA VAL A 114 23.06 2.92 -20.26
C VAL A 114 22.22 4.08 -19.73
N ALA A 115 22.20 5.18 -20.48
CA ALA A 115 21.31 6.31 -20.25
C ALA A 115 20.48 6.61 -21.51
N LEU A 116 19.20 6.90 -21.30
CA LEU A 116 18.30 7.47 -22.29
C LEU A 116 18.17 8.97 -22.04
N THR A 117 18.31 9.76 -23.09
CA THR A 117 18.20 11.22 -23.04
C THR A 117 17.19 11.76 -24.03
N HIS A 118 16.75 12.99 -23.76
CA HIS A 118 15.99 13.82 -24.68
C HIS A 118 16.67 13.97 -26.05
N THR A 119 15.90 13.99 -27.14
CA THR A 119 16.42 14.09 -28.52
C THR A 119 17.15 15.40 -28.79
N ASP A 120 16.65 16.49 -28.21
CA ASP A 120 17.14 17.85 -28.46
C ASP A 120 18.22 18.29 -27.45
N LEU A 121 18.85 17.34 -26.76
CA LEU A 121 19.95 17.66 -25.85
C LEU A 121 21.18 18.14 -26.64
N ASP A 122 21.89 19.14 -26.12
CA ASP A 122 23.13 19.62 -26.73
C ASP A 122 24.21 18.52 -26.66
N ARG A 123 25.06 18.43 -27.69
CA ARG A 123 26.09 17.37 -27.78
C ARG A 123 27.14 17.49 -26.67
N GLU A 124 27.48 18.71 -26.27
CA GLU A 124 28.39 18.96 -25.15
C GLU A 124 27.83 18.37 -23.84
N THR A 125 26.51 18.55 -23.62
CA THR A 125 25.82 17.98 -22.45
C THR A 125 25.81 16.46 -22.49
N GLU A 126 25.60 15.86 -23.65
CA GLU A 126 25.64 14.40 -23.83
C GLU A 126 27.02 13.81 -23.47
N GLU A 127 28.10 14.46 -23.91
CA GLU A 127 29.47 14.05 -23.60
C GLU A 127 29.74 14.15 -22.08
N ILE A 128 29.26 15.21 -21.42
CA ILE A 128 29.36 15.36 -19.95
C ILE A 128 28.58 14.26 -19.23
N ILE A 129 27.38 13.90 -19.71
CA ILE A 129 26.58 12.82 -19.11
C ILE A 129 27.31 11.49 -19.22
N ALA A 130 27.85 11.17 -20.40
CA ALA A 130 28.58 9.94 -20.64
C ALA A 130 29.82 9.83 -19.74
N ASP A 131 30.58 10.93 -19.59
CA ASP A 131 31.80 10.96 -18.79
C ASP A 131 31.52 10.87 -17.28
N VAL A 132 30.51 11.60 -16.77
CA VAL A 132 30.22 11.66 -15.34
C VAL A 132 29.53 10.39 -14.85
N LEU A 133 28.58 9.86 -15.63
CA LEU A 133 27.87 8.63 -15.27
C LEU A 133 28.65 7.37 -15.66
N GLY A 134 29.58 7.47 -16.61
CA GLY A 134 30.33 6.32 -17.13
C GLY A 134 29.43 5.32 -17.85
N VAL A 135 28.49 5.82 -18.67
CA VAL A 135 27.47 5.02 -19.36
C VAL A 135 27.34 5.43 -20.83
N GLU A 136 26.86 4.52 -21.65
CA GLU A 136 26.51 4.83 -23.04
C GLU A 136 25.20 5.62 -23.08
N VAL A 137 25.19 6.74 -23.82
CA VAL A 137 24.03 7.62 -23.92
C VAL A 137 23.33 7.41 -25.26
N PHE A 138 22.02 7.21 -25.22
CA PHE A 138 21.17 7.08 -26.39
C PHE A 138 20.04 8.10 -26.36
N ARG A 139 19.84 8.78 -27.48
CA ARG A 139 18.70 9.68 -27.70
C ARG A 139 17.52 8.87 -28.18
N GLN A 140 16.45 8.83 -27.39
CA GLN A 140 15.27 8.04 -27.73
C GLN A 140 13.98 8.70 -27.23
N THR A 141 12.84 8.27 -27.78
CA THR A 141 11.51 8.70 -27.33
C THR A 141 10.69 7.51 -26.83
N ILE A 142 9.73 7.75 -25.94
CA ILE A 142 8.90 6.70 -25.35
C ILE A 142 7.44 7.04 -25.59
N ALA A 143 6.73 6.20 -26.36
CA ALA A 143 5.34 6.43 -26.76
C ALA A 143 5.11 7.81 -27.41
N GLY A 144 6.06 8.29 -28.21
CA GLY A 144 6.03 9.63 -28.84
C GLY A 144 6.35 10.79 -27.90
N ASN A 145 6.64 10.53 -26.62
CA ASN A 145 7.08 11.55 -25.67
C ASN A 145 8.59 11.70 -25.65
N ILE A 146 9.03 12.96 -25.64
CA ILE A 146 10.45 13.36 -25.56
C ILE A 146 11.03 13.29 -24.13
N LEU A 147 10.17 13.31 -23.10
CA LEU A 147 10.57 13.31 -21.69
C LEU A 147 10.76 11.89 -21.14
N VAL A 148 11.84 11.24 -21.55
CA VAL A 148 12.13 9.85 -21.16
C VAL A 148 12.21 9.63 -19.64
N GLY A 149 12.76 10.59 -18.88
CA GLY A 149 12.89 10.52 -17.41
C GLY A 149 11.58 10.69 -16.64
N SER A 150 10.50 11.12 -17.30
CA SER A 150 9.16 11.18 -16.71
C SER A 150 8.38 9.88 -16.94
N TYR A 151 8.50 9.33 -18.14
CA TYR A 151 7.66 8.22 -18.63
C TYR A 151 8.33 6.85 -18.56
N CYS A 152 9.55 6.78 -18.06
CA CYS A 152 10.27 5.54 -17.87
C CYS A 152 11.06 5.54 -16.57
N ALA A 153 11.03 4.41 -15.87
CA ALA A 153 11.90 4.13 -14.74
C ALA A 153 12.49 2.74 -14.92
N PHE A 154 13.81 2.64 -14.91
CA PHE A 154 14.51 1.37 -15.07
C PHE A 154 15.69 1.25 -14.13
N SER A 155 16.05 0.00 -13.85
CA SER A 155 17.18 -0.42 -13.03
C SER A 155 18.13 -1.29 -13.88
N ASN A 156 19.13 -1.92 -13.27
CA ASN A 156 19.96 -2.89 -13.98
C ASN A 156 19.24 -4.23 -14.23
N ARG A 157 18.11 -4.47 -13.58
CA ARG A 157 17.38 -5.76 -13.65
C ARG A 157 16.18 -5.75 -14.58
N GLY A 158 15.58 -4.59 -14.77
CA GLY A 158 14.33 -4.41 -15.53
C GLY A 158 13.85 -2.96 -15.45
N GLY A 159 12.79 -2.66 -16.21
CA GLY A 159 12.21 -1.32 -16.25
C GLY A 159 10.73 -1.30 -16.60
N LEU A 160 10.08 -0.21 -16.20
CA LEU A 160 8.68 0.07 -16.50
C LEU A 160 8.60 1.31 -17.40
N VAL A 161 7.83 1.20 -18.48
CA VAL A 161 7.60 2.28 -19.46
C VAL A 161 6.12 2.59 -19.61
N HIS A 162 5.84 3.74 -20.23
CA HIS A 162 4.50 4.24 -20.49
C HIS A 162 3.54 3.16 -21.04
N PRO A 163 2.27 3.10 -20.57
CA PRO A 163 1.34 2.04 -20.93
C PRO A 163 0.96 2.02 -22.43
N HIS A 164 1.02 3.16 -23.11
CA HIS A 164 0.74 3.25 -24.55
C HIS A 164 1.98 3.04 -25.45
N THR A 165 3.08 2.53 -24.90
CA THR A 165 4.27 2.18 -25.71
C THR A 165 3.92 1.00 -26.61
N SER A 166 4.28 1.07 -27.89
CA SER A 166 4.03 -0.03 -28.82
C SER A 166 4.92 -1.24 -28.47
N ILE A 167 4.49 -2.44 -28.87
CA ILE A 167 5.26 -3.66 -28.62
C ILE A 167 6.59 -3.62 -29.39
N GLU A 168 6.61 -3.01 -30.58
CA GLU A 168 7.82 -2.81 -31.37
C GLU A 168 8.83 -1.89 -30.65
N ASP A 169 8.36 -0.75 -30.12
CA ASP A 169 9.22 0.16 -29.35
C ASP A 169 9.73 -0.49 -28.04
N LEU A 170 8.89 -1.32 -27.40
CA LEU A 170 9.28 -2.07 -26.20
C LEU A 170 10.43 -3.04 -26.49
N ASP A 171 10.34 -3.79 -27.58
CA ASP A 171 11.37 -4.76 -27.96
C ASP A 171 12.68 -4.06 -28.39
N GLU A 172 12.57 -2.91 -29.09
CA GLU A 172 13.72 -2.07 -29.44
C GLU A 172 14.42 -1.54 -28.17
N LEU A 173 13.66 -0.94 -27.25
CA LEU A 173 14.18 -0.40 -25.99
C LEU A 173 14.77 -1.51 -25.09
N SER A 174 14.14 -2.68 -25.05
CA SER A 174 14.62 -3.85 -24.30
C SER A 174 15.96 -4.35 -24.84
N THR A 175 16.10 -4.37 -26.17
CA THR A 175 17.36 -4.75 -26.84
C THR A 175 18.46 -3.72 -26.60
N LEU A 176 18.11 -2.43 -26.64
CA LEU A 176 19.03 -1.32 -26.41
C LEU A 176 19.53 -1.28 -24.95
N LEU A 177 18.62 -1.37 -23.98
CA LEU A 177 18.98 -1.33 -22.55
C LEU A 177 19.52 -2.66 -22.01
N GLN A 178 19.37 -3.75 -22.77
CA GLN A 178 19.70 -5.12 -22.36
C GLN A 178 18.96 -5.58 -21.09
N VAL A 179 17.82 -4.98 -20.78
CA VAL A 179 16.99 -5.31 -19.61
C VAL A 179 15.53 -5.49 -20.04
N PRO A 180 14.78 -6.40 -19.38
CA PRO A 180 13.37 -6.60 -19.70
C PRO A 180 12.56 -5.35 -19.34
N LEU A 181 11.78 -4.87 -20.31
CA LEU A 181 10.86 -3.76 -20.13
C LEU A 181 9.41 -4.24 -20.19
N VAL A 182 8.57 -3.62 -19.38
CA VAL A 182 7.12 -3.84 -19.39
C VAL A 182 6.39 -2.50 -19.42
N ALA A 183 5.33 -2.43 -20.21
CA ALA A 183 4.42 -1.30 -20.19
C ALA A 183 3.44 -1.42 -19.02
N GLY A 184 3.29 -0.36 -18.22
CA GLY A 184 2.39 -0.38 -17.07
C GLY A 184 2.11 0.99 -16.49
N THR A 185 1.29 1.02 -15.45
CA THR A 185 0.89 2.25 -14.75
C THR A 185 1.31 2.20 -13.28
N ILE A 186 1.23 3.36 -12.64
CA ILE A 186 1.41 3.49 -11.19
C ILE A 186 0.31 4.36 -10.59
N ASN A 187 0.08 4.31 -9.26
CA ASN A 187 -0.87 5.19 -8.58
C ASN A 187 -2.29 5.14 -9.16
N ARG A 188 -2.83 3.93 -9.39
CA ARG A 188 -4.17 3.70 -9.96
C ARG A 188 -4.33 4.23 -11.38
N GLY A 189 -3.39 3.90 -12.26
CA GLY A 189 -3.50 4.25 -13.68
C GLY A 189 -2.79 5.53 -14.11
N SER A 190 -1.92 6.12 -13.28
CA SER A 190 -1.05 7.21 -13.70
C SER A 190 -0.01 6.73 -14.71
N GLU A 191 0.12 7.50 -15.79
CA GLU A 191 1.06 7.28 -16.89
C GLU A 191 2.48 7.78 -16.57
N VAL A 192 2.62 8.65 -15.57
CA VAL A 192 3.90 9.27 -15.19
C VAL A 192 4.64 8.37 -14.19
N ILE A 193 5.27 7.34 -14.74
CA ILE A 193 5.91 6.26 -13.97
C ILE A 193 6.97 6.79 -13.02
N ALA A 194 7.92 7.58 -13.53
CA ALA A 194 9.04 8.03 -12.73
C ALA A 194 8.62 9.00 -11.63
N ALA A 195 7.50 9.71 -11.77
CA ALA A 195 6.95 10.53 -10.68
C ALA A 195 6.37 9.66 -9.57
N GLY A 196 5.70 8.56 -9.91
CA GLY A 196 5.06 7.66 -8.95
C GLY A 196 6.01 6.72 -8.20
N MET A 197 7.18 6.40 -8.75
CA MET A 197 8.14 5.47 -8.12
C MET A 197 9.60 5.90 -8.22
N THR A 198 10.42 5.36 -7.32
CA THR A 198 11.87 5.26 -7.47
C THR A 198 12.32 3.84 -7.20
N VAL A 199 13.34 3.39 -7.91
CA VAL A 199 13.75 1.97 -7.90
C VAL A 199 15.25 1.84 -7.96
N ASN A 200 15.78 0.85 -7.24
CA ASN A 200 17.12 0.32 -7.39
C ASN A 200 17.05 -1.20 -7.58
N ASP A 201 18.19 -1.87 -7.56
CA ASP A 201 18.25 -3.31 -7.86
C ASP A 201 17.63 -4.22 -6.78
N TRP A 202 17.33 -3.72 -5.57
CA TRP A 202 16.84 -4.54 -4.45
C TRP A 202 15.56 -4.03 -3.76
N THR A 203 15.25 -2.75 -3.91
CA THR A 203 14.12 -2.04 -3.31
C THR A 203 13.43 -1.15 -4.34
N ALA A 204 12.11 -1.04 -4.20
CA ALA A 204 11.33 -0.06 -4.93
C ALA A 204 10.44 0.69 -3.96
N PHE A 205 10.31 1.99 -4.20
CA PHE A 205 9.48 2.89 -3.44
C PHE A 205 8.41 3.45 -4.38
N CYS A 206 7.16 3.36 -3.97
CA CYS A 206 6.02 3.71 -4.80
C CYS A 206 4.99 4.49 -4.01
N GLY A 207 4.16 5.27 -4.72
CA GLY A 207 3.09 6.03 -4.11
C GLY A 207 2.04 5.14 -3.42
N SER A 208 1.43 5.67 -2.36
CA SER A 208 0.42 4.97 -1.54
C SER A 208 -0.79 4.48 -2.33
N ASP A 209 -1.14 5.14 -3.43
CA ASP A 209 -2.28 4.78 -4.26
C ASP A 209 -2.01 3.59 -5.18
N THR A 210 -0.74 3.19 -5.37
CA THR A 210 -0.35 2.07 -6.24
C THR A 210 -1.10 0.79 -5.86
N THR A 211 -1.85 0.24 -6.81
CA THR A 211 -2.70 -0.94 -6.60
C THR A 211 -1.88 -2.21 -6.35
N ALA A 212 -2.51 -3.28 -5.84
CA ALA A 212 -1.82 -4.55 -5.60
C ALA A 212 -1.38 -5.23 -6.92
N THR A 213 -2.14 -5.04 -7.99
CA THR A 213 -1.81 -5.52 -9.34
C THR A 213 -0.60 -4.78 -9.91
N GLU A 214 -0.58 -3.44 -9.82
CA GLU A 214 0.59 -2.62 -10.23
C GLU A 214 1.83 -3.01 -9.41
N LEU A 215 1.71 -3.18 -8.09
CA LEU A 215 2.81 -3.67 -7.26
C LEU A 215 3.34 -5.03 -7.70
N SER A 216 2.46 -5.99 -8.00
CA SER A 216 2.87 -7.32 -8.43
C SER A 216 3.66 -7.28 -9.74
N VAL A 217 3.27 -6.38 -10.66
CA VAL A 217 4.01 -6.17 -11.91
C VAL A 217 5.39 -5.57 -11.61
N ILE A 218 5.46 -4.50 -10.81
CA ILE A 218 6.71 -3.86 -10.42
C ILE A 218 7.67 -4.87 -9.76
N GLU A 219 7.20 -5.64 -8.76
CA GLU A 219 8.05 -6.62 -8.07
C GLU A 219 8.56 -7.72 -9.00
N SER A 220 7.77 -8.12 -10.00
CA SER A 220 8.13 -9.11 -11.00
C SER A 220 9.17 -8.57 -11.99
N VAL A 221 8.94 -7.37 -12.53
CA VAL A 221 9.79 -6.74 -13.55
C VAL A 221 11.16 -6.41 -13.00
N PHE A 222 11.21 -5.84 -11.80
CA PHE A 222 12.45 -5.44 -11.14
C PHE A 222 13.13 -6.59 -10.35
N LYS A 223 12.54 -7.79 -10.34
CA LYS A 223 13.05 -8.99 -9.65
C LYS A 223 13.42 -8.74 -8.18
N LEU A 224 12.59 -7.98 -7.48
CA LEU A 224 12.85 -7.56 -6.09
C LEU A 224 12.71 -8.70 -5.07
N ARG A 225 12.04 -9.79 -5.45
CA ARG A 225 11.83 -10.98 -4.60
C ARG A 225 12.99 -11.99 -4.66
N GLU A 226 13.88 -11.90 -5.64
CA GLU A 226 14.99 -12.86 -5.80
C GLU A 226 16.14 -12.65 -4.79
N ALA A 227 16.17 -11.53 -4.06
CA ALA A 227 17.24 -11.26 -3.09
C ALA A 227 17.14 -12.09 -1.79
N GLN A 228 15.98 -12.71 -1.48
CA GLN A 228 15.82 -13.59 -0.30
C GLN A 228 14.71 -14.65 -0.50
N PRO A 229 14.97 -15.78 -1.19
CA PRO A 229 14.15 -16.97 -0.92
C PRO A 229 14.89 -18.32 -1.03
N SER A 230 16.13 -18.43 -0.53
CA SER A 230 16.80 -19.75 -0.44
C SER A 230 17.44 -20.01 0.92
N ALA A 231 18.20 -19.06 1.47
CA ALA A 231 18.87 -19.25 2.75
C ALA A 231 17.89 -19.43 3.93
N ILE A 232 16.84 -18.61 4.01
CA ILE A 232 15.86 -18.66 5.10
C ILE A 232 14.97 -19.91 5.02
N VAL A 233 14.64 -20.37 3.80
CA VAL A 233 13.81 -21.56 3.60
C VAL A 233 14.59 -22.84 3.90
N ASP A 234 15.88 -22.89 3.55
CA ASP A 234 16.76 -24.03 3.88
C ASP A 234 17.14 -24.07 5.36
N GLU A 235 17.26 -22.91 6.02
CA GLU A 235 17.46 -22.82 7.47
C GLU A 235 16.19 -23.17 8.26
N MET A 236 15.01 -22.75 7.78
CA MET A 236 13.72 -23.21 8.30
C MET A 236 13.52 -24.71 8.08
N ARG A 237 13.92 -25.28 6.93
CA ARG A 237 13.89 -26.73 6.70
C ARG A 237 14.85 -27.48 7.61
N LYS A 238 16.08 -26.99 7.81
CA LYS A 238 17.06 -27.60 8.73
C LYS A 238 16.55 -27.61 10.16
N SER A 239 16.01 -26.49 10.65
CA SER A 239 15.47 -26.40 12.01
C SER A 239 14.19 -27.22 12.22
N LEU A 240 13.41 -27.47 11.17
CA LEU A 240 12.26 -28.39 11.23
C LEU A 240 12.67 -29.86 11.26
N ILE A 241 13.73 -30.23 10.52
CA ILE A 241 14.23 -31.61 10.49
C ILE A 241 14.88 -31.98 11.84
N ASP A 242 15.64 -31.07 12.45
CA ASP A 242 16.31 -31.32 13.74
C ASP A 242 15.32 -31.46 14.91
N ASN A 243 14.15 -30.82 14.82
CA ASN A 243 13.10 -30.92 15.83
C ASN A 243 12.26 -32.21 15.75
N THR A 244 12.42 -33.02 14.70
CA THR A 244 11.66 -34.28 14.54
C THR A 244 12.39 -35.53 15.01
N LEU A 245 13.69 -35.43 15.30
CA LEU A 245 14.53 -36.55 15.74
C LEU A 245 15.38 -36.18 16.95
N GLY A 246 14.77 -35.88 18.10
CA GLY A 246 15.56 -35.66 19.30
C GLY A 246 14.78 -35.22 20.52
N HIS A 247 14.73 -36.12 21.50
CA HIS A 247 14.39 -35.87 22.90
C HIS A 247 12.92 -35.62 23.29
N ALA A 248 12.30 -36.73 23.68
CA ALA A 248 11.33 -36.77 24.76
C ALA A 248 11.96 -36.17 26.03
N SER A 249 11.57 -34.94 26.37
CA SER A 249 11.76 -34.37 27.70
C SER A 249 10.59 -33.45 28.04
N ASN A 250 10.00 -33.74 29.21
CA ASN A 250 8.88 -33.07 29.85
C ASN A 250 8.77 -31.56 29.55
N ARG A 251 7.84 -31.18 28.69
CA ARG A 251 7.34 -29.80 28.62
C ARG A 251 6.09 -29.65 29.47
N ALA A 252 6.20 -28.82 30.50
CA ALA A 252 5.08 -28.31 31.27
C ALA A 252 3.96 -27.81 30.34
N ARG A 253 2.72 -28.15 30.68
CA ARG A 253 1.51 -27.74 29.95
C ARG A 253 1.53 -26.25 29.67
N SER A 254 1.44 -25.86 28.39
CA SER A 254 1.27 -24.45 28.01
C SER A 254 -0.01 -23.90 28.67
N PRO A 255 -0.04 -22.61 29.06
CA PRO A 255 -1.26 -22.00 29.56
C PRO A 255 -2.31 -22.02 28.43
N ARG A 256 -3.58 -22.29 28.80
CA ARG A 256 -4.70 -22.33 27.86
C ARG A 256 -4.79 -20.99 27.12
N LYS A 257 -4.75 -21.02 25.78
CA LYS A 257 -4.88 -19.82 24.94
C LYS A 257 -6.19 -19.09 25.28
N SER A 258 -6.08 -17.82 25.68
CA SER A 258 -7.24 -16.95 25.89
C SER A 258 -7.97 -16.69 24.57
N PHE A 259 -9.29 -16.52 24.64
CA PHE A 259 -10.12 -16.19 23.48
C PHE A 259 -9.65 -14.88 22.83
N ARG A 260 -9.55 -14.87 21.49
CA ARG A 260 -9.26 -13.67 20.68
C ARG A 260 -10.25 -13.62 19.53
N PHE A 261 -10.88 -12.47 19.36
CA PHE A 261 -11.83 -12.22 18.27
C PHE A 261 -11.08 -11.94 16.96
N GLU A 262 -11.55 -12.46 15.83
CA GLU A 262 -10.99 -12.16 14.51
C GLU A 262 -11.93 -11.20 13.74
N ALA A 263 -11.39 -10.09 13.22
CA ALA A 263 -12.18 -8.98 12.68
C ALA A 263 -13.03 -9.38 11.46
N HIS A 264 -12.51 -10.26 10.60
CA HIS A 264 -13.21 -10.74 9.42
C HIS A 264 -14.49 -11.54 9.74
N TRP A 265 -14.67 -12.03 10.97
CA TRP A 265 -15.90 -12.74 11.36
C TRP A 265 -17.15 -11.86 11.23
N VAL A 266 -16.99 -10.52 11.27
CA VAL A 266 -18.08 -9.56 11.11
C VAL A 266 -18.67 -9.57 9.70
N LEU A 267 -17.91 -10.05 8.70
CA LEU A 267 -18.38 -10.15 7.31
C LEU A 267 -19.19 -11.43 7.05
N GLU A 268 -19.38 -12.29 8.06
CA GLU A 268 -20.17 -13.52 7.95
C GLU A 268 -21.55 -13.35 8.60
N GLU A 269 -22.60 -13.61 7.83
CA GLU A 269 -23.99 -13.55 8.29
C GLU A 269 -24.24 -14.47 9.50
N GLN A 270 -23.64 -15.66 9.50
CA GLN A 270 -23.76 -16.63 10.59
C GLN A 270 -23.18 -16.10 11.93
N THR A 271 -22.14 -15.25 11.86
CA THR A 271 -21.57 -14.64 13.07
C THR A 271 -22.55 -13.65 13.68
N GLU A 272 -23.23 -12.87 12.86
CA GLU A 272 -24.23 -11.90 13.30
C GLU A 272 -25.39 -12.61 14.04
N ASP A 273 -25.89 -13.71 13.49
CA ASP A 273 -26.98 -14.49 14.09
C ASP A 273 -26.58 -15.15 15.42
N MET A 274 -25.35 -15.67 15.51
CA MET A 274 -24.81 -16.19 16.76
C MET A 274 -24.71 -15.10 17.83
N ILE A 275 -24.28 -13.90 17.46
CA ILE A 275 -24.19 -12.76 18.37
C ILE A 275 -25.58 -12.34 18.84
N LYS A 276 -26.55 -12.18 17.93
CA LYS A 276 -27.95 -11.82 18.25
C LYS A 276 -28.57 -12.82 19.22
N THR A 277 -28.44 -14.12 18.91
CA THR A 277 -28.99 -15.20 19.74
C THR A 277 -28.44 -15.16 21.17
N VAL A 278 -27.14 -14.91 21.34
CA VAL A 278 -26.52 -14.81 22.67
C VAL A 278 -26.89 -13.48 23.36
N TRP A 279 -27.13 -12.42 22.58
CA TRP A 279 -27.47 -11.11 23.11
C TRP A 279 -28.91 -11.02 23.63
N GLU A 280 -29.84 -11.80 23.05
CA GLU A 280 -31.24 -11.89 23.48
C GLU A 280 -31.42 -12.72 24.76
N MET A 281 -30.40 -13.51 25.16
CA MET A 281 -30.47 -14.28 26.41
C MET A 281 -30.49 -13.36 27.64
N PRO A 282 -31.27 -13.68 28.68
CA PRO A 282 -31.22 -12.96 29.95
C PRO A 282 -29.88 -13.21 30.65
N GLY A 283 -29.23 -12.14 31.12
CA GLY A 283 -27.95 -12.25 31.83
C GLY A 283 -27.10 -10.98 31.74
N SER A 284 -26.07 -10.92 32.58
CA SER A 284 -25.09 -9.83 32.56
C SER A 284 -24.18 -9.91 31.33
N VAL A 285 -23.65 -8.76 30.89
CA VAL A 285 -22.75 -8.67 29.72
C VAL A 285 -21.52 -9.60 29.85
N LEU A 286 -21.03 -9.81 31.08
CA LEU A 286 -19.90 -10.70 31.34
C LEU A 286 -20.25 -12.19 31.10
N GLN A 287 -21.47 -12.61 31.44
CA GLN A 287 -21.97 -13.97 31.19
C GLN A 287 -22.24 -14.21 29.71
N LYS A 288 -22.71 -13.18 28.99
CA LYS A 288 -22.88 -13.23 27.53
C LYS A 288 -21.53 -13.39 26.84
N ARG A 289 -20.52 -12.62 27.26
CA ARG A 289 -19.15 -12.71 26.73
C ARG A 289 -18.50 -14.08 26.97
N SER A 290 -18.67 -14.65 28.17
CA SER A 290 -18.10 -15.98 28.47
C SER A 290 -18.76 -17.11 27.68
N THR A 291 -20.02 -16.93 27.26
CA THR A 291 -20.77 -17.89 26.45
C THR A 291 -20.49 -17.75 24.95
N LEU A 292 -20.33 -16.51 24.47
CA LEU A 292 -20.11 -16.20 23.05
C LEU A 292 -18.74 -16.69 22.55
N GLY A 293 -17.68 -16.47 23.34
CA GLY A 293 -16.31 -16.77 22.92
C GLY A 293 -16.09 -18.25 22.51
N PRO A 294 -16.51 -19.24 23.32
CA PRO A 294 -16.42 -20.65 22.96
C PRO A 294 -17.26 -21.03 21.73
N LYS A 295 -18.46 -20.44 21.58
CA LYS A 295 -19.33 -20.68 20.42
C LYS A 295 -18.67 -20.22 19.11
N LEU A 296 -18.14 -19.00 19.09
CA LEU A 296 -17.41 -18.45 17.94
C LEU A 296 -16.15 -19.25 17.61
N LEU A 297 -15.42 -19.72 18.63
CA LEU A 297 -14.23 -20.56 18.41
C LEU A 297 -14.59 -21.93 17.81
N HIS A 298 -15.71 -22.51 18.23
CA HIS A 298 -16.18 -23.79 17.69
C HIS A 298 -16.62 -23.63 16.23
N TRP A 299 -17.45 -22.62 15.95
CA TRP A 299 -17.86 -22.27 14.59
C TRP A 299 -16.66 -21.99 13.68
N ASN A 300 -15.68 -21.18 14.10
CA ASN A 300 -14.52 -20.86 13.27
C ASN A 300 -13.68 -22.11 12.91
N LYS A 301 -13.60 -23.10 13.81
CA LYS A 301 -12.90 -24.35 13.52
C LYS A 301 -13.58 -25.15 12.41
N GLU A 302 -14.90 -25.17 12.39
CA GLU A 302 -15.69 -25.84 11.35
C GLU A 302 -15.64 -25.04 10.04
N HIS A 303 -15.75 -23.72 10.14
CA HIS A 303 -15.84 -22.81 9.00
C HIS A 303 -14.53 -22.67 8.20
N ARG A 304 -13.36 -22.87 8.83
CA ARG A 304 -12.06 -22.82 8.14
C ARG A 304 -11.92 -23.81 6.98
N ALA A 305 -12.47 -25.02 7.14
CA ALA A 305 -12.44 -26.02 6.08
C ALA A 305 -13.38 -25.62 4.93
N THR A 306 -14.55 -25.06 5.27
CA THR A 306 -15.55 -24.58 4.31
C THR A 306 -15.06 -23.37 3.50
N LYS A 307 -14.33 -22.43 4.12
CA LYS A 307 -13.79 -21.24 3.45
C LYS A 307 -12.86 -21.58 2.28
N HIS A 308 -11.93 -22.52 2.49
CA HIS A 308 -11.03 -22.97 1.43
C HIS A 308 -11.80 -23.62 0.27
N ALA A 309 -12.78 -24.47 0.58
CA ALA A 309 -13.60 -25.12 -0.43
C ALA A 309 -14.46 -24.13 -1.25
N ILE A 310 -15.01 -23.10 -0.62
CA ILE A 310 -15.79 -22.05 -1.31
C ILE A 310 -14.89 -21.27 -2.28
N LYS A 311 -13.70 -20.86 -1.83
CA LYS A 311 -12.74 -20.12 -2.67
C LYS A 311 -12.30 -20.95 -3.88
N GLU A 312 -11.96 -22.22 -3.67
CA GLU A 312 -11.60 -23.14 -4.77
C GLU A 312 -12.76 -23.36 -5.75
N GLY A 313 -14.00 -23.50 -5.25
CA GLY A 313 -15.20 -23.61 -6.08
C GLY A 313 -15.43 -22.37 -6.95
N LEU A 314 -15.29 -21.17 -6.39
CA LEU A 314 -15.42 -19.91 -7.13
C LEU A 314 -14.33 -19.73 -8.19
N VAL A 315 -13.09 -20.12 -7.89
CA VAL A 315 -11.97 -20.08 -8.85
C VAL A 315 -12.20 -21.05 -10.00
N SER A 316 -12.64 -22.28 -9.71
CA SER A 316 -12.99 -23.27 -10.73
C SER A 316 -14.13 -22.75 -11.62
N ARG A 317 -15.19 -22.20 -11.03
CA ARG A 317 -16.33 -21.67 -11.78
C ARG A 317 -15.96 -20.46 -12.64
N LEU A 318 -15.11 -19.58 -12.13
CA LEU A 318 -14.57 -18.46 -12.91
C LEU A 318 -13.82 -18.95 -14.17
N SER A 319 -13.01 -20.00 -14.03
CA SER A 319 -12.24 -20.56 -15.15
C SER A 319 -13.15 -21.18 -16.22
N GLU A 320 -14.25 -21.82 -15.81
CA GLU A 320 -15.26 -22.36 -16.73
C GLU A 320 -15.98 -21.24 -17.49
N LEU A 321 -16.44 -20.20 -16.79
CA LEU A 321 -17.20 -19.08 -17.37
C LEU A 321 -16.37 -18.22 -18.35
N ILE A 322 -15.06 -18.13 -18.11
CA ILE A 322 -14.11 -17.47 -19.03
C ILE A 322 -13.91 -18.30 -20.32
N SER A 323 -14.07 -19.62 -20.25
CA SER A 323 -13.90 -20.53 -21.40
C SER A 323 -15.17 -20.65 -22.27
N SER A 324 -16.35 -20.33 -21.73
CA SER A 324 -17.61 -20.35 -22.46
C SER A 324 -17.85 -19.07 -23.28
N ALA A 325 -18.74 -19.17 -24.27
CA ALA A 325 -19.10 -18.04 -25.13
C ALA A 325 -19.72 -16.89 -24.31
N PRO A 326 -19.45 -15.62 -24.68
CA PRO A 326 -20.01 -14.46 -23.99
C PRO A 326 -21.49 -14.30 -24.36
N ASP A 327 -22.35 -14.87 -23.52
CA ASP A 327 -23.79 -14.64 -23.50
C ASP A 327 -24.15 -13.74 -22.31
N ASP A 328 -25.28 -13.05 -22.35
CA ASP A 328 -25.70 -12.12 -21.28
C ASP A 328 -25.83 -12.82 -19.93
N ASP A 329 -26.31 -14.07 -19.92
CA ASP A 329 -26.39 -14.91 -18.73
C ASP A 329 -24.99 -15.29 -18.19
N ASN A 330 -24.04 -15.56 -19.08
CA ASN A 330 -22.65 -15.87 -18.72
C ASN A 330 -21.94 -14.63 -18.14
N LEU A 331 -22.21 -13.45 -18.70
CA LEU A 331 -21.70 -12.18 -18.20
C LEU A 331 -22.25 -11.85 -16.81
N GLN A 332 -23.54 -12.11 -16.57
CA GLN A 332 -24.14 -11.91 -15.25
C GLN A 332 -23.52 -12.86 -14.21
N GLU A 333 -23.42 -14.15 -14.52
CA GLU A 333 -22.82 -15.14 -13.60
C GLU A 333 -21.34 -14.82 -13.31
N LEU A 334 -20.60 -14.33 -14.32
CA LEU A 334 -19.21 -13.91 -14.17
C LEU A 334 -19.04 -12.70 -13.25
N ILE A 335 -19.98 -11.75 -13.25
CA ILE A 335 -19.99 -10.64 -12.29
C ILE A 335 -20.24 -11.16 -10.87
N GLU A 336 -21.21 -12.06 -10.70
CA GLU A 336 -21.56 -12.64 -9.39
C GLU A 336 -20.38 -13.44 -8.79
N VAL A 337 -19.72 -14.27 -9.59
CA VAL A 337 -18.54 -15.04 -9.17
C VAL A 337 -17.36 -14.12 -8.81
N LYS A 338 -17.13 -13.06 -9.59
CA LYS A 338 -16.08 -12.07 -9.28
C LYS A 338 -16.38 -11.29 -7.99
N LEU A 339 -17.63 -10.91 -7.76
CA LEU A 339 -18.05 -10.28 -6.52
C LEU A 339 -17.82 -11.21 -5.32
N GLY A 340 -18.14 -12.50 -5.45
CA GLY A 340 -17.86 -13.50 -4.42
C GLY A 340 -16.37 -13.65 -4.10
N LEU A 341 -15.51 -13.69 -5.13
CA LEU A 341 -14.05 -13.74 -4.95
C LEU A 341 -13.49 -12.49 -4.28
N ASN A 342 -14.00 -11.31 -4.65
CA ASN A 342 -13.61 -10.04 -4.01
C ASN A 342 -13.99 -10.03 -2.53
N LEU A 343 -15.19 -10.49 -2.18
CA LEU A 343 -15.63 -10.58 -0.78
C LEU A 343 -14.72 -11.53 0.04
N GLU A 344 -14.30 -12.66 -0.54
CA GLU A 344 -13.36 -13.57 0.12
C GLU A 344 -11.95 -12.96 0.27
N ALA A 345 -11.52 -12.15 -0.68
CA ALA A 345 -10.28 -11.39 -0.59
C ALA A 345 -10.33 -10.32 0.51
N ASP A 346 -11.42 -9.56 0.62
CA ASP A 346 -11.64 -8.56 1.68
C ASP A 346 -11.60 -9.20 3.08
N LYS A 347 -12.18 -10.40 3.23
CA LYS A 347 -12.09 -11.18 4.48
C LYS A 347 -10.65 -11.58 4.82
N GLU A 348 -9.84 -11.95 3.83
CA GLU A 348 -8.42 -12.26 4.02
C GLU A 348 -7.61 -10.99 4.34
N GLU A 349 -7.91 -9.86 3.70
CA GLU A 349 -7.28 -8.57 3.98
C GLU A 349 -7.48 -8.17 5.44
N LEU A 350 -8.73 -8.16 5.95
CA LEU A 350 -9.02 -7.88 7.36
C LEU A 350 -8.32 -8.83 8.33
N PHE A 351 -8.20 -10.11 7.96
CA PHE A 351 -7.49 -11.11 8.77
C PHE A 351 -6.00 -10.80 8.89
N TRP A 352 -5.37 -10.36 7.81
CA TRP A 352 -3.96 -10.01 7.74
C TRP A 352 -3.68 -8.62 8.33
N GLU A 353 -4.54 -7.63 8.10
CA GLU A 353 -4.48 -6.30 8.73
C GLU A 353 -4.50 -6.39 10.25
N GLN A 354 -5.35 -7.26 10.81
CA GLN A 354 -5.40 -7.49 12.25
C GLN A 354 -4.10 -8.09 12.82
N ARG A 355 -3.32 -8.78 11.99
CA ARG A 355 -2.08 -9.48 12.37
C ARG A 355 -0.82 -8.70 11.97
N ALA A 356 -0.94 -7.73 11.07
CA ALA A 356 0.14 -6.87 10.65
C ALA A 356 0.64 -6.05 11.85
N ARG A 357 1.92 -6.20 12.20
CA ARG A 357 2.60 -5.45 13.27
C ARG A 357 2.69 -3.93 13.00
N SER A 358 2.29 -3.46 11.83
CA SER A 358 2.20 -2.02 11.52
C SER A 358 1.10 -1.31 12.31
N ASN A 359 -0.02 -1.99 12.61
CA ASN A 359 -1.13 -1.44 13.40
C ASN A 359 -0.81 -1.27 14.90
N TRP A 360 0.31 -1.82 15.37
CA TRP A 360 0.76 -1.73 16.76
C TRP A 360 1.13 -0.30 17.17
N LEU A 361 1.63 0.51 16.22
CA LEU A 361 2.01 1.90 16.44
C LEU A 361 0.82 2.87 16.43
N SER A 362 -0.26 2.56 15.70
CA SER A 362 -1.41 3.45 15.54
C SER A 362 -2.53 3.24 16.56
N HIS A 363 -2.78 1.99 16.99
CA HIS A 363 -3.99 1.68 17.77
C HIS A 363 -3.77 1.37 19.25
N GLY A 364 -2.52 1.23 19.69
CA GLY A 364 -2.21 0.88 21.06
C GLY A 364 -2.83 -0.47 21.48
N ASP A 365 -2.32 -1.04 22.56
CA ASP A 365 -2.68 -2.39 22.98
C ASP A 365 -4.09 -2.43 23.62
N MET A 366 -5.14 -2.62 22.80
CA MET A 366 -6.50 -2.88 23.30
C MET A 366 -6.73 -4.35 23.70
N ASN A 367 -5.67 -5.18 23.80
CA ASN A 367 -5.80 -6.58 24.20
C ASN A 367 -4.78 -7.06 25.24
N THR A 368 -4.16 -6.18 26.02
CA THR A 368 -3.57 -6.55 27.30
C THR A 368 -3.86 -5.48 28.37
N SER A 369 -3.80 -5.90 29.63
CA SER A 369 -4.14 -5.13 30.83
C SER A 369 -3.53 -3.72 30.87
N PHE A 370 -4.39 -2.71 31.03
CA PHE A 370 -4.04 -1.31 31.34
C PHE A 370 -2.94 -1.17 32.41
N PRO A 371 -2.05 -0.18 32.26
CA PRO A 371 -2.07 0.94 33.21
C PRO A 371 -2.01 2.33 32.53
N THR A 372 -2.60 3.29 33.25
CA THR A 372 -2.81 4.72 32.95
C THR A 372 -1.53 5.57 32.90
N ASN A 373 -1.39 6.45 31.89
CA ASN A 373 -1.09 7.90 32.00
C ASN A 373 -0.77 8.57 30.64
N LEU A 374 -1.28 9.82 30.44
CA LEU A 374 -0.93 10.87 29.42
C LEU A 374 -1.70 10.88 28.06
N PRO A 375 -1.76 12.03 27.30
CA PRO A 375 -2.89 12.97 27.21
C PRO A 375 -3.56 13.02 25.81
N PRO A 376 -4.65 13.82 25.61
CA PRO A 376 -5.57 13.68 24.49
C PRO A 376 -5.16 14.50 23.26
N ILE A 377 -4.26 13.97 22.43
CA ILE A 377 -4.06 14.43 21.06
C ILE A 377 -3.94 13.17 20.19
N GLU A 378 -4.61 13.13 19.04
CA GLU A 378 -4.64 12.03 18.04
C GLU A 378 -5.84 11.05 18.07
N ARG A 379 -7.05 11.59 18.23
CA ARG A 379 -8.32 10.97 17.77
C ARG A 379 -8.59 11.13 16.27
N LYS A 380 -7.65 10.82 15.35
CA LYS A 380 -7.92 11.01 13.91
C LYS A 380 -7.31 9.97 12.98
N THR A 381 -7.88 8.76 12.90
CA THR A 381 -7.90 8.00 11.62
C THR A 381 -8.96 6.89 11.55
N ILE A 382 -10.21 7.18 11.94
CA ILE A 382 -11.39 6.41 11.47
C ILE A 382 -12.41 7.34 10.79
N MET A 383 -12.32 8.66 11.02
CA MET A 383 -13.18 9.65 10.37
C MET A 383 -12.88 9.86 8.87
N SER A 384 -11.71 9.51 8.35
CA SER A 384 -11.33 9.80 6.96
C SER A 384 -12.02 8.90 5.92
N ARG A 385 -12.41 7.67 6.29
CA ARG A 385 -13.15 6.76 5.39
C ARG A 385 -14.67 7.01 5.45
N ALA A 386 -15.18 7.49 6.58
CA ALA A 386 -16.57 7.96 6.73
C ALA A 386 -16.79 9.33 6.04
N TYR A 387 -15.78 10.19 6.00
CA TYR A 387 -15.85 11.51 5.33
C TYR A 387 -16.00 11.39 3.80
N TRP A 388 -15.47 10.33 3.19
CA TRP A 388 -15.65 10.07 1.75
C TRP A 388 -17.05 9.55 1.41
N MET A 389 -17.67 8.73 2.27
CA MET A 389 -19.08 8.34 2.11
C MET A 389 -20.06 9.49 2.38
N MET A 390 -19.66 10.51 3.12
CA MET A 390 -20.48 11.69 3.44
C MET A 390 -20.61 12.70 2.28
N LYS A 391 -19.79 12.63 1.23
CA LYS A 391 -19.76 13.65 0.16
C LYS A 391 -20.88 13.49 -0.88
N GLU A 392 -21.65 12.40 -0.84
CA GLU A 392 -22.79 12.14 -1.73
C GLU A 392 -24.15 12.60 -1.17
N THR A 393 -24.25 12.92 0.11
CA THR A 393 -25.54 13.31 0.74
C THR A 393 -25.34 14.57 1.58
N GLY A 394 -25.50 15.73 0.95
CA GLY A 394 -25.33 17.03 1.60
C GLY A 394 -26.33 17.26 2.75
N SER A 395 -25.83 17.35 3.99
CA SER A 395 -26.41 18.13 5.09
C SER A 395 -25.47 18.10 6.30
N HIS A 396 -24.89 19.26 6.62
CA HIS A 396 -24.05 19.49 7.78
C HIS A 396 -24.87 20.05 8.93
N GLN A 397 -25.10 19.26 9.99
CA GLN A 397 -25.22 19.78 11.35
C GLN A 397 -25.02 18.69 12.42
N ASN A 398 -23.97 18.89 13.22
CA ASN A 398 -23.68 18.34 14.55
C ASN A 398 -23.05 16.93 14.66
N MET A 399 -21.72 16.97 14.67
CA MET A 399 -20.72 15.92 14.45
C MET A 399 -20.35 15.03 15.67
N VAL A 400 -21.14 15.03 16.75
CA VAL A 400 -20.84 14.20 17.95
C VAL A 400 -22.03 13.33 18.41
N CYS A 401 -23.24 13.53 17.85
CA CYS A 401 -24.40 12.65 18.09
C CYS A 401 -24.54 11.53 17.03
N CYS A 402 -24.05 11.70 15.80
CA CYS A 402 -24.43 10.82 14.68
C CYS A 402 -23.85 9.40 14.73
N ILE A 403 -22.66 9.16 15.31
CA ILE A 403 -22.06 7.79 15.33
C ILE A 403 -22.77 6.89 16.33
N TRP A 404 -23.28 7.44 17.44
CA TRP A 404 -24.03 6.67 18.43
C TRP A 404 -25.53 6.58 18.11
N HIS A 405 -26.11 7.59 17.45
CA HIS A 405 -27.49 7.54 16.95
C HIS A 405 -27.65 6.71 15.66
N LEU A 406 -26.67 6.62 14.74
CA LEU A 406 -26.82 5.79 13.52
C LEU A 406 -26.82 4.29 13.83
N LEU A 407 -26.02 3.81 14.79
CA LEU A 407 -26.04 2.41 15.21
C LEU A 407 -27.28 2.05 16.03
N THR A 408 -27.86 3.00 16.78
CA THR A 408 -29.12 2.75 17.51
C THR A 408 -30.36 2.98 16.67
N LEU A 409 -30.39 3.94 15.71
CA LEU A 409 -31.51 4.10 14.76
C LEU A 409 -31.53 3.06 13.65
N LEU A 410 -30.40 2.53 13.17
CA LEU A 410 -30.42 1.41 12.21
C LEU A 410 -30.97 0.12 12.83
N ILE A 411 -30.84 -0.03 14.16
CA ILE A 411 -31.47 -1.13 14.90
C ILE A 411 -32.93 -0.80 15.22
N PHE A 412 -33.28 0.45 15.55
CA PHE A 412 -34.66 0.81 15.93
C PHE A 412 -35.62 1.01 14.74
N LEU A 413 -35.17 1.54 13.59
CA LEU A 413 -36.02 1.76 12.40
C LEU A 413 -36.26 0.49 11.58
N ARG A 414 -35.46 -0.57 11.75
CA ARG A 414 -35.74 -1.89 11.13
C ARG A 414 -36.61 -2.79 12.01
N LEU A 415 -36.81 -2.45 13.29
CA LEU A 415 -37.65 -3.19 14.24
C LEU A 415 -39.07 -2.63 14.40
N HIS A 416 -39.36 -1.39 13.98
CA HIS A 416 -40.71 -0.84 14.07
C HIS A 416 -41.65 -1.23 12.91
N HIS A 417 -41.17 -1.90 11.85
CA HIS A 417 -42.00 -2.32 10.72
C HIS A 417 -42.36 -3.83 10.71
N LEU A 418 -41.95 -4.59 11.73
CA LEU A 418 -42.12 -6.06 11.79
C LEU A 418 -42.80 -6.61 13.07
N LEU A 419 -43.18 -5.77 14.05
CA LEU A 419 -43.85 -6.23 15.27
C LEU A 419 -45.05 -5.37 15.65
N MET A 420 -46.21 -5.68 15.06
CA MET A 420 -47.51 -5.63 15.77
C MET A 420 -48.42 -6.73 15.19
N PRO A 421 -48.61 -7.86 15.90
CA PRO A 421 -49.81 -8.66 15.76
C PRO A 421 -50.97 -7.93 16.42
N GLN A 422 -52.14 -8.00 15.78
CA GLN A 422 -53.41 -7.61 16.37
C GLN A 422 -53.63 -8.31 17.71
N THR A 423 -54.00 -7.57 18.75
CA THR A 423 -55.19 -7.88 19.54
C THR A 423 -55.59 -6.66 20.39
N SER A 424 -56.89 -6.52 20.47
CA SER A 424 -57.67 -5.38 20.94
C SER A 424 -57.94 -5.37 22.44
N LEU A 425 -58.29 -4.16 22.90
CA LEU A 425 -59.27 -3.80 23.95
C LEU A 425 -58.79 -3.57 25.40
N GLN A 426 -59.23 -2.38 25.87
CA GLN A 426 -59.38 -1.89 27.26
C GLN A 426 -58.06 -1.39 27.91
N THR A 427 -57.93 -0.16 28.41
CA THR A 427 -58.90 0.84 28.86
C THR A 427 -58.24 2.22 28.92
N SER A 428 -59.05 3.23 28.65
CA SER A 428 -58.89 4.65 28.95
C SER A 428 -58.24 4.97 30.30
N ASN A 429 -57.12 5.70 30.29
CA ASN A 429 -56.90 6.93 31.05
C ASN A 429 -55.45 7.41 30.86
N GLN A 430 -55.25 8.73 30.84
CA GLN A 430 -53.94 9.42 30.79
C GLN A 430 -53.33 9.68 29.40
N LYS A 431 -54.16 10.22 28.48
CA LYS A 431 -53.71 11.34 27.62
C LYS A 431 -54.22 12.63 28.25
N PHE A 432 -53.53 13.13 29.27
CA PHE A 432 -53.66 14.52 29.74
C PHE A 432 -52.45 14.80 30.63
N GLN A 433 -51.75 15.91 30.35
CA GLN A 433 -50.54 16.41 31.04
C GLN A 433 -49.26 15.62 30.65
N ALA A 434 -48.20 16.18 30.10
CA ALA A 434 -47.78 17.56 29.99
C ALA A 434 -46.86 17.73 28.78
N GLN A 435 -47.38 18.39 27.75
CA GLN A 435 -46.60 19.31 26.94
C GLN A 435 -46.79 20.67 27.62
N GLN A 436 -45.89 21.05 28.53
CA GLN A 436 -45.65 22.45 28.90
C GLN A 436 -44.45 22.58 29.83
N MET A 437 -43.68 23.64 29.56
CA MET A 437 -42.54 24.19 30.31
C MET A 437 -41.21 23.44 30.08
N ILE A 438 -40.40 23.87 29.11
CA ILE A 438 -39.48 25.04 29.14
C ILE A 438 -38.30 24.78 30.07
N LEU A 439 -37.09 24.98 29.51
CA LEU A 439 -35.72 24.98 30.08
C LEU A 439 -34.92 23.69 29.92
#